data_AF-A0A7X8IPU0-F1
#
_entry.id   AF-A0A7X8IPU0-F1
#
_cell.length_a   1.000
_cell.length_b   1.000
_cell.length_c   1.000
_cell.angle_alpha   90.00
_cell.angle_beta   90.00
_cell.angle_gamma   90.00
#
_symmetry.space_group_name_H-M   'P 1'
#
loop_
_entity.id
_entity.type
_entity.pdbx_description
1 polymer ?
#
loop_
_entity_poly.entity_id
_entity_poly.type
_entity_poly.pdbx_seq_one_letter_code
_entity_poly.pdbx_strand_id
1 'polypeptide(L)'
;MKEIIRTLIAFLAGLHAFLWLYFRACWHIVVSGLIAILIYGAVFFLAKPVKRIGNTPVENIKGGQELLQIMSDAHDDMQVILKASQSALEAEIDVKAKKLYELGNRLLTYLGNNPEKISSARRFFSFYLATGANILAKYMDLIASNPDSPQVQRLTPETARALDILQDAFMTQFNKLVQNEVMDVEADIGLLEKTLHLEGEL
;
A
#
# COMPACT_ATOMS: atom_id res chain seq x y z
N MET A 1 0.02 12.63 -12.58
CA MET A 1 0.42 13.91 -11.93
C MET A 1 1.93 14.05 -11.70
N LYS A 2 2.63 13.06 -11.10
CA LYS A 2 4.09 13.16 -10.83
C LYS A 2 4.97 13.39 -12.06
N GLU A 3 4.60 12.81 -13.20
CA GLU A 3 5.30 12.97 -14.49
C GLU A 3 5.21 14.41 -15.04
N ILE A 4 4.04 15.05 -14.94
CA ILE A 4 3.81 16.43 -15.39
C ILE A 4 4.56 17.44 -14.51
N ILE A 5 4.61 17.17 -13.20
CA ILE A 5 5.36 18.02 -12.26
C ILE A 5 6.87 17.93 -12.54
N ARG A 6 7.38 16.72 -12.85
CA ARG A 6 8.78 16.51 -13.22
C ARG A 6 9.17 17.29 -14.48
N THR A 7 8.38 17.19 -15.55
CA THR A 7 8.65 17.91 -16.80
C THR A 7 8.61 19.42 -16.58
N LEU A 8 7.69 19.91 -15.74
CA LEU A 8 7.54 21.33 -15.44
C LEU A 8 8.71 21.87 -14.60
N ILE A 9 9.18 21.13 -13.58
CA ILE A 9 10.37 21.49 -12.80
C ILE A 9 11.63 21.49 -13.67
N ALA A 10 11.84 20.45 -14.48
CA ALA A 10 13.00 20.35 -15.37
C ALA A 10 12.99 21.48 -16.42
N PHE A 11 11.81 21.81 -16.96
CA PHE A 11 11.64 22.91 -17.90
C PHE A 11 11.96 24.27 -17.27
N LEU A 12 11.43 24.56 -16.06
CA LEU A 12 11.72 25.80 -15.35
C LEU A 12 13.20 25.94 -14.98
N ALA A 13 13.84 24.85 -14.54
CA ALA A 13 15.27 24.83 -14.25
C ALA A 13 16.12 25.11 -15.50
N GLY A 14 15.79 24.49 -16.63
CA GLY A 14 16.46 24.74 -17.92
C GLY A 14 16.25 26.17 -18.43
N LEU A 15 15.02 26.70 -18.33
CA LEU A 15 14.68 28.07 -18.72
C LEU A 15 15.45 29.10 -17.86
N HIS A 16 15.50 28.89 -16.55
CA HIS A 16 16.21 29.76 -15.63
C HIS A 16 17.73 29.74 -15.89
N ALA A 17 18.31 28.57 -16.17
CA ALA A 17 19.72 28.44 -16.54
C ALA A 17 20.02 29.16 -17.87
N PHE A 18 19.15 29.02 -18.88
CA PHE A 18 19.28 29.70 -20.16
C PHE A 18 19.24 31.23 -20.01
N LEU A 19 18.24 31.76 -19.31
CA LEU A 19 18.09 33.19 -19.08
C LEU A 19 19.26 33.78 -18.29
N TRP A 20 19.73 33.06 -17.26
CA TRP A 20 20.88 33.49 -16.46
C TRP A 20 22.17 33.52 -17.28
N LEU A 21 22.46 32.48 -18.07
CA LEU A 21 23.64 32.43 -18.94
C LEU A 21 23.57 33.46 -20.07
N TYR A 22 22.39 33.70 -20.63
CA TYR A 22 22.21 34.64 -21.74
C TYR A 22 22.34 36.10 -21.28
N PHE A 23 21.64 36.51 -20.21
CA PHE A 23 21.64 37.90 -19.75
C PHE A 23 22.85 38.26 -18.88
N ARG A 24 23.35 37.34 -18.04
CA ARG A 24 24.42 37.63 -17.07
C ARG A 24 25.82 37.38 -17.63
N ALA A 25 25.98 36.35 -18.46
CA ALA A 25 27.30 35.91 -18.94
C ALA A 25 27.60 36.29 -20.40
N CYS A 26 26.64 36.90 -21.12
CA CYS A 26 26.77 37.33 -22.53
C CYS A 26 27.34 36.25 -23.46
N TRP A 27 27.05 34.97 -23.20
CA TRP A 27 27.50 33.87 -24.04
C TRP A 27 26.67 33.73 -25.32
N HIS A 28 27.29 33.22 -26.39
CA HIS A 28 26.62 32.94 -27.67
C HIS A 28 25.39 32.05 -27.46
N ILE A 29 24.28 32.42 -28.12
CA ILE A 29 22.96 31.79 -27.97
C ILE A 29 22.96 30.26 -28.19
N VAL A 30 23.87 29.77 -29.04
CA VAL A 30 24.02 28.34 -29.34
C VAL A 30 24.63 27.58 -28.15
N VAL A 31 25.60 28.19 -27.45
CA VAL A 31 26.28 27.57 -26.30
C VAL A 31 25.33 27.54 -25.10
N SER A 32 24.61 28.63 -24.83
CA SER A 32 23.60 28.67 -23.76
C SER A 32 22.44 27.71 -24.02
N GLY A 33 22.00 27.58 -25.28
CA GLY A 33 20.98 26.59 -25.67
C GLY A 33 21.43 25.14 -25.42
N LEU A 34 22.66 24.79 -25.80
CA LEU A 34 23.21 23.44 -25.55
C LEU A 34 23.30 23.12 -24.06
N ILE A 35 23.76 24.07 -23.24
CA ILE A 35 23.86 23.89 -21.78
C ILE A 35 22.48 23.73 -21.15
N ALA A 36 21.48 24.50 -21.60
CA ALA A 36 20.11 24.39 -21.10
C ALA A 36 19.49 23.01 -21.40
N ILE A 37 19.74 22.45 -22.59
CA ILE A 37 19.30 21.10 -22.96
C ILE A 37 19.97 20.04 -22.07
N LEU A 38 21.28 20.18 -21.81
CA LEU A 38 22.01 19.28 -20.91
C LEU A 38 21.49 19.35 -19.47
N ILE A 39 21.23 20.54 -18.96
CA ILE A 39 20.67 20.74 -17.61
C ILE A 39 19.26 20.15 -17.53
N TYR A 40 18.41 20.38 -18.54
CA TYR A 40 17.09 19.78 -18.61
C TYR A 40 17.17 18.25 -18.53
N GLY A 41 18.04 17.63 -19.35
CA GLY A 41 18.25 16.18 -19.35
C GLY A 41 18.75 15.66 -18.00
N ALA A 42 19.71 16.36 -17.39
CA ALA A 42 20.26 15.99 -16.09
C ALA A 42 19.20 16.07 -14.97
N VAL A 43 18.45 17.17 -14.89
CA VAL A 43 17.38 17.35 -13.90
C VAL A 43 16.26 16.34 -14.13
N PHE A 44 15.87 16.09 -15.37
CA PHE A 44 14.85 15.11 -15.71
C PHE A 44 15.24 13.69 -15.28
N PHE A 45 16.51 13.32 -15.45
CA PHE A 45 17.03 12.01 -15.03
C PHE A 45 17.14 11.89 -13.51
N LEU A 46 17.60 12.94 -12.83
CA LEU A 46 17.71 12.98 -11.36
C LEU A 46 16.35 13.01 -10.66
N ALA A 47 15.34 13.61 -11.29
CA ALA A 47 13.98 13.70 -10.75
C ALA A 47 13.14 12.41 -10.97
N LYS A 48 13.75 11.28 -11.35
CA LYS A 48 13.05 10.00 -11.41
C LYS A 48 12.47 9.66 -10.03
N PRO A 49 11.16 9.46 -9.89
CA PRO A 49 10.55 9.13 -8.61
C PRO A 49 11.00 7.73 -8.16
N VAL A 50 11.72 7.68 -7.04
CA VAL A 50 12.09 6.41 -6.38
C VAL A 50 10.82 5.77 -5.85
N LYS A 51 10.49 4.57 -6.33
CA LYS A 51 9.37 3.79 -5.78
C LYS A 51 9.82 3.16 -4.48
N ARG A 52 8.97 3.16 -3.45
CA ARG A 52 9.34 2.69 -2.11
C ARG A 52 8.25 1.78 -1.55
N ILE A 53 8.66 0.80 -0.77
CA ILE A 53 7.81 0.01 0.12
C ILE A 53 8.22 0.38 1.54
N GLY A 54 7.34 1.08 2.24
CA GLY A 54 7.68 1.76 3.50
C GLY A 54 8.88 2.69 3.31
N ASN A 55 9.96 2.44 4.05
CA ASN A 55 11.19 3.23 4.01
C ASN A 55 12.21 2.74 2.96
N THR A 56 12.01 1.56 2.38
CA THR A 56 12.99 0.88 1.53
C THR A 56 12.73 1.15 0.04
N PRO A 57 13.74 1.62 -0.74
CA PRO A 57 13.63 1.72 -2.19
C PRO A 57 13.37 0.36 -2.83
N VAL A 58 12.45 0.32 -3.79
CA VAL A 58 12.02 -0.90 -4.49
C VAL A 58 13.17 -1.53 -5.27
N GLU A 59 14.07 -0.70 -5.79
CA GLU A 59 15.25 -1.12 -6.54
C GLU A 59 16.25 -1.92 -5.68
N ASN A 60 16.23 -1.73 -4.36
CA ASN A 60 17.11 -2.43 -3.41
C ASN A 60 16.55 -3.78 -2.95
N ILE A 61 15.31 -4.10 -3.31
CA ILE A 61 14.63 -5.33 -2.90
C ILE A 61 14.62 -6.29 -4.09
N LYS A 62 15.06 -7.54 -3.87
CA LYS A 62 14.99 -8.59 -4.90
C LYS A 62 13.53 -8.84 -5.25
N GLY A 63 13.16 -8.63 -6.52
CA GLY A 63 11.76 -8.71 -6.94
C GLY A 63 10.88 -7.57 -6.43
N GLY A 64 11.47 -6.46 -5.96
CA GLY A 64 10.74 -5.38 -5.31
C GLY A 64 9.60 -4.79 -6.14
N GLN A 65 9.73 -4.78 -7.47
CA GLN A 65 8.68 -4.26 -8.34
C GLN A 65 7.41 -5.14 -8.31
N GLU A 66 7.57 -6.46 -8.20
CA GLU A 66 6.46 -7.40 -8.01
C GLU A 66 5.84 -7.22 -6.62
N LEU A 67 6.67 -7.07 -5.57
CA LEU A 67 6.19 -6.84 -4.20
C LEU A 67 5.43 -5.51 -4.09
N LEU A 68 5.91 -4.47 -4.76
CA LEU A 68 5.23 -3.18 -4.83
C LEU A 68 3.87 -3.32 -5.53
N GLN A 69 3.81 -4.10 -6.61
CA GLN A 69 2.55 -4.34 -7.32
C GLN A 69 1.56 -5.07 -6.41
N ILE A 70 1.98 -6.13 -5.72
CA ILE A 70 1.13 -6.84 -4.74
C ILE A 70 0.59 -5.87 -3.67
N MET A 71 1.43 -4.98 -3.15
CA MET A 71 1.01 -3.98 -2.16
C MET A 71 0.05 -2.93 -2.73
N SER A 72 0.27 -2.51 -3.98
CA SER A 72 -0.61 -1.58 -4.69
C SER A 72 -1.98 -2.20 -4.92
N ASP A 73 -2.01 -3.41 -5.49
CA ASP A 73 -3.26 -4.13 -5.79
C ASP A 73 -4.05 -4.39 -4.50
N ALA A 74 -3.36 -4.80 -3.42
CA ALA A 74 -4.00 -4.99 -2.11
C ALA A 74 -4.54 -3.69 -1.52
N HIS A 75 -3.87 -2.55 -1.74
CA HIS A 75 -4.38 -1.25 -1.32
C HIS A 75 -5.66 -0.89 -2.08
N ASP A 76 -5.68 -1.11 -3.40
CA ASP A 76 -6.84 -0.83 -4.25
C ASP A 76 -8.04 -1.70 -3.86
N ASP A 77 -7.84 -3.00 -3.60
CA ASP A 77 -8.89 -3.89 -3.10
C ASP A 77 -9.45 -3.42 -1.74
N MET A 78 -8.60 -2.93 -0.84
CA MET A 78 -9.04 -2.36 0.43
C MET A 78 -9.88 -1.09 0.24
N GLN A 79 -9.55 -0.25 -0.74
CA GLN A 79 -10.37 0.92 -1.07
C GLN A 79 -11.75 0.52 -1.61
N VAL A 80 -11.83 -0.56 -2.39
CA VAL A 80 -13.12 -1.12 -2.82
C VAL A 80 -13.95 -1.56 -1.61
N ILE A 81 -13.34 -2.23 -0.63
CA ILE A 81 -14.02 -2.67 0.59
C ILE A 81 -14.53 -1.48 1.41
N LEU A 82 -13.70 -0.44 1.58
CA LEU A 82 -14.10 0.78 2.30
C LEU A 82 -15.28 1.47 1.62
N LYS A 83 -15.21 1.64 0.29
CA LYS A 83 -16.29 2.25 -0.49
C LYS A 83 -17.57 1.44 -0.38
N ALA A 84 -17.47 0.11 -0.37
CA ALA A 84 -18.62 -0.76 -0.19
C ALA A 84 -19.25 -0.64 1.21
N SER A 85 -18.44 -0.43 2.25
CA SER A 85 -18.97 -0.15 3.59
C SER A 85 -19.80 1.14 3.63
N GLN A 86 -19.33 2.19 2.94
CA GLN A 86 -19.99 3.49 2.93
C GLN A 86 -21.34 3.49 2.19
N SER A 87 -21.50 2.57 1.24
CA SER A 87 -22.72 2.42 0.43
C SER A 87 -23.64 1.30 0.90
N ALA A 88 -23.25 0.56 1.95
CA ALA A 88 -24.04 -0.55 2.46
C ALA A 88 -25.35 -0.06 3.09
N LEU A 89 -26.47 -0.67 2.68
CA LEU A 89 -27.78 -0.44 3.32
C LEU A 89 -27.87 -1.12 4.69
N GLU A 90 -27.17 -2.24 4.84
CA GLU A 90 -27.23 -3.10 6.02
C GLU A 90 -26.08 -2.80 6.98
N ALA A 91 -26.43 -2.47 8.23
CA ALA A 91 -25.47 -2.09 9.27
C ALA A 91 -24.44 -3.18 9.54
N GLU A 92 -24.83 -4.46 9.43
CA GLU A 92 -23.93 -5.60 9.64
C GLU A 92 -22.78 -5.62 8.61
N ILE A 93 -23.08 -5.34 7.34
CA ILE A 93 -22.09 -5.33 6.26
C ILE A 93 -21.15 -4.13 6.42
N ASP A 94 -21.66 -2.95 6.77
CA ASP A 94 -20.82 -1.77 7.04
C ASP A 94 -19.82 -2.04 8.17
N VAL A 95 -20.28 -2.56 9.31
CA VAL A 95 -19.41 -2.86 10.46
C VAL A 95 -18.33 -3.88 10.10
N LYS A 96 -18.69 -4.98 9.41
CA LYS A 96 -17.74 -6.03 9.02
C LYS A 96 -16.74 -5.51 7.98
N ALA A 97 -17.18 -4.76 6.97
CA ALA A 97 -16.31 -4.21 5.95
C ALA A 97 -15.34 -3.16 6.52
N LYS A 98 -15.78 -2.27 7.42
CA LYS A 98 -14.90 -1.33 8.13
C LYS A 98 -13.84 -2.05 8.96
N LYS A 99 -14.24 -3.08 9.71
CA LYS A 99 -13.31 -3.87 10.50
C LYS A 99 -12.28 -4.58 9.63
N LEU A 100 -12.70 -5.16 8.51
CA LEU A 100 -11.80 -5.79 7.53
C LEU A 100 -10.82 -4.76 6.94
N TYR A 101 -11.30 -3.56 6.61
CA TYR A 101 -10.46 -2.46 6.12
C TYR A 101 -9.41 -2.04 7.15
N GLU A 102 -9.80 -1.86 8.41
CA GLU A 102 -8.88 -1.49 9.49
C GLU A 102 -7.79 -2.54 9.73
N LEU A 103 -8.18 -3.82 9.80
CA LEU A 103 -7.24 -4.93 9.90
C LEU A 103 -6.31 -4.94 8.68
N GLY A 104 -6.89 -4.79 7.49
CA GLY A 104 -6.23 -4.60 6.21
C GLY A 104 -5.10 -3.61 6.23
N ASN A 105 -5.42 -2.39 6.63
CA ASN A 105 -4.49 -1.28 6.65
C ASN A 105 -3.35 -1.50 7.66
N ARG A 106 -3.64 -2.15 8.79
CA ARG A 106 -2.59 -2.53 9.78
C ARG A 106 -1.61 -3.53 9.18
N LEU A 107 -2.09 -4.56 8.48
CA LEU A 107 -1.20 -5.53 7.81
C LEU A 107 -0.39 -4.88 6.69
N LEU A 108 -1.00 -4.05 5.84
CA LEU A 108 -0.29 -3.34 4.78
C LEU A 108 0.81 -2.45 5.37
N THR A 109 0.54 -1.76 6.47
CA THR A 109 1.54 -0.96 7.19
C THR A 109 2.68 -1.83 7.73
N TYR A 110 2.33 -2.95 8.38
CA TYR A 110 3.32 -3.89 8.91
C TYR A 110 4.21 -4.48 7.81
N LEU A 111 3.63 -4.88 6.68
CA LEU A 111 4.37 -5.39 5.52
C LEU A 111 5.18 -4.31 4.79
N GLY A 112 4.73 -3.06 4.82
CA GLY A 112 5.50 -1.91 4.36
C GLY A 112 6.80 -1.74 5.16
N ASN A 113 6.76 -2.03 6.46
CA ASN A 113 7.93 -2.00 7.34
C ASN A 113 8.80 -3.27 7.26
N ASN A 114 8.23 -4.38 6.78
CA ASN A 114 8.89 -5.69 6.67
C ASN A 114 8.75 -6.26 5.24
N PRO A 115 9.40 -5.66 4.22
CA PRO A 115 9.18 -6.00 2.82
C PRO A 115 9.48 -7.48 2.48
N GLU A 116 10.39 -8.11 3.21
CA GLU A 116 10.75 -9.53 3.08
C GLU A 116 9.58 -10.48 3.39
N LYS A 117 8.60 -10.02 4.18
CA LYS A 117 7.41 -10.79 4.55
C LYS A 117 6.27 -10.69 3.55
N ILE A 118 6.33 -9.75 2.59
CA ILE A 118 5.26 -9.54 1.58
C ILE A 118 5.01 -10.81 0.78
N SER A 119 6.07 -11.53 0.41
CA SER A 119 5.96 -12.78 -0.36
C SER A 119 5.10 -13.83 0.34
N SER A 120 5.19 -13.92 1.66
CA SER A 120 4.40 -14.86 2.48
C SER A 120 2.91 -14.52 2.49
N ALA A 121 2.55 -13.25 2.31
CA ALA A 121 1.18 -12.76 2.24
C ALA A 121 0.61 -12.70 0.81
N ARG A 122 1.43 -13.00 -0.22
CA ARG A 122 1.04 -12.86 -1.63
C ARG A 122 -0.29 -13.54 -1.96
N ARG A 123 -0.44 -14.82 -1.59
CA ARG A 123 -1.67 -15.58 -1.87
C ARG A 123 -2.89 -14.99 -1.17
N PHE A 124 -2.69 -14.42 0.03
CA PHE A 124 -3.75 -13.72 0.75
C PHE A 124 -4.29 -12.56 -0.08
N PHE A 125 -3.41 -11.68 -0.55
CA PHE A 125 -3.80 -10.53 -1.35
C PHE A 125 -4.36 -10.91 -2.72
N SER A 126 -3.60 -11.69 -3.49
CA SER A 126 -3.95 -11.96 -4.90
C SER A 126 -5.19 -12.84 -5.08
N PHE A 127 -5.63 -13.57 -4.05
CA PHE A 127 -6.78 -14.46 -4.16
C PHE A 127 -7.88 -14.12 -3.18
N TYR A 128 -7.60 -14.16 -1.87
CA TYR A 128 -8.66 -14.01 -0.87
C TYR A 128 -9.18 -12.57 -0.83
N LEU A 129 -8.27 -11.59 -0.70
CA LEU A 129 -8.65 -10.18 -0.65
C LEU A 129 -9.34 -9.73 -1.94
N ALA A 130 -8.74 -10.02 -3.10
CA ALA A 130 -9.33 -9.69 -4.40
C ALA A 130 -10.72 -10.31 -4.60
N THR A 131 -10.91 -11.56 -4.18
CA THR A 131 -12.23 -12.22 -4.24
C THR A 131 -13.23 -11.52 -3.33
N GLY A 132 -12.83 -11.14 -2.12
CA GLY A 132 -13.66 -10.40 -1.19
C GLY A 132 -14.10 -9.04 -1.70
N ALA A 133 -13.16 -8.26 -2.24
CA ALA A 133 -13.43 -6.98 -2.89
C ALA A 133 -14.43 -7.14 -4.04
N ASN A 134 -14.27 -8.17 -4.87
CA ASN A 134 -15.17 -8.44 -6.00
C ASN A 134 -16.58 -8.84 -5.54
N ILE A 135 -16.72 -9.63 -4.48
CA ILE A 135 -18.02 -9.99 -3.89
C ILE A 135 -18.75 -8.73 -3.41
N LEU A 136 -18.06 -7.87 -2.66
CA LEU A 136 -18.61 -6.62 -2.17
C LEU A 136 -18.99 -5.68 -3.32
N ALA A 137 -18.13 -5.51 -4.31
CA ALA A 137 -18.40 -4.65 -5.47
C ALA A 137 -19.67 -5.10 -6.20
N LYS A 138 -19.79 -6.39 -6.53
CA LYS A 138 -20.99 -6.94 -7.20
C LYS A 138 -22.25 -6.80 -6.37
N TYR A 139 -22.15 -6.97 -5.05
CA TYR A 139 -23.28 -6.79 -4.14
C TYR A 139 -23.72 -5.32 -4.09
N MET A 140 -22.77 -4.37 -4.06
CA MET A 140 -23.07 -2.93 -4.14
C MET A 140 -23.72 -2.53 -5.46
N ASP A 141 -23.24 -3.06 -6.58
CA ASP A 141 -23.85 -2.80 -7.91
C ASP A 141 -25.30 -3.28 -7.96
N LEU A 142 -25.60 -4.42 -7.30
CA LEU A 142 -26.94 -4.96 -7.22
C LEU A 142 -27.86 -4.07 -6.35
N ILE A 143 -27.38 -3.63 -5.19
CA ILE A 143 -28.09 -2.67 -4.34
C ILE A 143 -28.40 -1.37 -5.10
N ALA A 144 -27.39 -0.81 -5.78
CA ALA A 144 -27.53 0.44 -6.50
C ALA A 144 -28.55 0.34 -7.65
N SER A 145 -28.68 -0.85 -8.25
CA SER A 145 -29.62 -1.12 -9.33
C SER A 145 -31.05 -1.32 -8.84
N ASN A 146 -31.25 -2.17 -7.82
CA ASN A 146 -32.56 -2.40 -7.22
C ASN A 146 -32.43 -2.91 -5.76
N PRO A 147 -32.55 -2.03 -4.76
CA PRO A 147 -32.30 -2.38 -3.35
C PRO A 147 -33.37 -3.33 -2.78
N ASP A 148 -34.61 -3.25 -3.26
CA ASP A 148 -35.74 -4.05 -2.75
C ASP A 148 -35.87 -5.42 -3.44
N SER A 149 -34.89 -5.80 -4.27
CA SER A 149 -34.95 -7.04 -5.04
C SER A 149 -34.84 -8.29 -4.13
N PRO A 150 -35.54 -9.39 -4.44
CA PRO A 150 -35.39 -10.66 -3.73
C PRO A 150 -33.95 -11.20 -3.75
N GLN A 151 -33.16 -10.82 -4.76
CA GLN A 151 -31.75 -11.17 -4.88
C GLN A 151 -30.91 -10.48 -3.81
N VAL A 152 -31.13 -9.18 -3.54
CA VAL A 152 -30.42 -8.45 -2.48
C VAL A 152 -30.71 -9.09 -1.13
N GLN A 153 -31.97 -9.39 -0.82
CA GLN A 153 -32.36 -10.02 0.45
C GLN A 153 -31.70 -11.40 0.65
N ARG A 154 -31.55 -12.18 -0.43
CA ARG A 154 -30.87 -13.49 -0.38
C ARG A 154 -29.36 -13.38 -0.26
N LEU A 155 -28.74 -12.46 -0.98
CA LEU A 155 -27.28 -12.33 -1.04
C LEU A 155 -26.69 -11.60 0.17
N THR A 156 -27.46 -10.74 0.84
CA THR A 156 -27.03 -10.02 2.05
C THR A 156 -26.37 -10.92 3.10
N PRO A 157 -27.02 -12.01 3.59
CA PRO A 157 -26.39 -12.90 4.56
C PRO A 157 -25.21 -13.71 3.98
N GLU A 158 -25.18 -13.96 2.67
CA GLU A 158 -24.03 -14.61 2.02
C GLU A 158 -22.82 -13.69 1.97
N THR A 159 -23.02 -12.41 1.64
CA THR A 159 -21.99 -11.37 1.64
C THR A 159 -21.45 -11.14 3.06
N ALA A 160 -22.32 -11.07 4.07
CA ALA A 160 -21.90 -10.96 5.47
C ALA A 160 -21.02 -12.14 5.90
N ARG A 161 -21.42 -13.38 5.57
CA ARG A 161 -20.61 -14.58 5.83
C ARG A 161 -19.27 -14.58 5.09
N ALA A 162 -19.25 -14.10 3.84
CA ALA A 162 -18.00 -13.98 3.08
C ALA A 162 -17.02 -13.02 3.78
N LEU A 163 -17.50 -11.91 4.35
CA LEU A 163 -16.67 -10.98 5.11
C LEU A 163 -16.10 -11.60 6.38
N ASP A 164 -16.88 -12.42 7.09
CA ASP A 164 -16.37 -13.15 8.26
C ASP A 164 -15.24 -14.11 7.89
N ILE A 165 -15.45 -14.90 6.82
CA ILE A 165 -14.43 -15.84 6.32
C ILE A 165 -13.15 -15.08 5.93
N LEU A 166 -13.29 -13.93 5.29
CA LEU A 166 -12.14 -13.09 4.92
C LEU A 166 -11.42 -12.53 6.14
N GLN A 167 -12.17 -12.09 7.15
CA GLN A 167 -11.61 -11.59 8.40
C GLN A 167 -10.82 -12.69 9.14
N ASP A 168 -11.34 -13.91 9.17
CA ASP A 168 -10.67 -15.06 9.79
C ASP A 168 -9.41 -15.47 9.02
N ALA A 169 -9.50 -15.52 7.69
CA ALA A 169 -8.36 -15.76 6.82
C ALA A 169 -7.28 -14.68 7.01
N PHE A 170 -7.70 -13.43 7.15
CA PHE A 170 -6.83 -12.29 7.41
C PHE A 170 -6.08 -12.46 8.74
N MET A 171 -6.80 -12.71 9.83
CA MET A 171 -6.22 -12.89 11.16
C MET A 171 -5.26 -14.08 11.19
N THR A 172 -5.64 -15.19 10.56
CA THR A 172 -4.78 -16.37 10.43
C THR A 172 -3.48 -16.04 9.69
N GLN A 173 -3.58 -15.28 8.59
CA GLN A 173 -2.41 -14.87 7.82
C GLN A 173 -1.54 -13.90 8.63
N PHE A 174 -2.14 -12.93 9.32
CA PHE A 174 -1.43 -11.97 10.15
C PHE A 174 -0.66 -12.67 11.28
N ASN A 175 -1.31 -13.60 11.99
CA ASN A 175 -0.70 -14.37 13.08
C ASN A 175 0.52 -15.17 12.59
N LYS A 176 0.45 -15.78 11.40
CA LYS A 176 1.59 -16.47 10.78
C LYS A 176 2.77 -15.54 10.49
N LEU A 177 2.50 -14.28 10.14
CA LEU A 177 3.55 -13.32 9.80
C LEU A 177 4.30 -12.82 11.03
N VAL A 178 3.61 -12.69 12.17
CA VAL A 178 4.19 -12.20 13.43
C VAL A 178 4.65 -13.32 14.38
N GLN A 179 4.45 -14.58 14.00
CA GLN A 179 4.72 -15.74 14.87
C GLN A 179 6.18 -15.78 15.36
N ASN A 180 7.13 -15.46 14.49
CA ASN A 180 8.55 -15.47 14.86
C ASN A 180 8.84 -14.39 15.91
N GLU A 181 8.31 -13.17 15.73
CA GLU A 181 8.50 -12.09 16.71
C GLU A 181 7.83 -12.38 18.04
N VAL A 182 6.69 -13.05 18.04
CA VAL A 182 6.04 -13.48 19.29
C VAL A 182 6.95 -14.45 20.04
N MET A 183 7.54 -15.43 19.35
CA MET A 183 8.46 -16.39 19.95
C MET A 183 9.73 -15.72 20.49
N ASP A 184 10.28 -14.74 19.78
CA ASP A 184 11.45 -13.98 20.24
C ASP A 184 11.13 -13.19 21.52
N VAL A 185 9.97 -12.51 21.58
CA VAL A 185 9.52 -11.78 22.77
C VAL A 185 9.28 -12.73 23.95
N GLU A 186 8.70 -13.92 23.71
CA GLU A 186 8.52 -14.93 24.75
C GLU A 186 9.85 -15.42 25.32
N ALA A 187 10.87 -15.62 24.48
CA ALA A 187 12.21 -15.99 24.92
C ALA A 187 12.86 -14.89 25.78
N ASP A 188 12.71 -13.62 25.38
CA ASP A 188 13.22 -12.47 26.13
C ASP A 188 12.53 -12.34 27.50
N ILE A 189 11.21 -12.55 27.58
CA ILE A 189 10.47 -12.57 28.85
C ILE A 189 11.00 -13.70 29.74
N GLY A 190 11.19 -14.91 29.20
CA GLY A 190 11.73 -16.04 29.96
C GLY A 190 13.15 -15.79 30.47
N LEU A 191 13.99 -15.10 29.67
CA LEU A 191 15.32 -14.68 30.11
C LEU A 191 15.26 -13.65 31.24
N LEU A 192 14.35 -12.67 31.14
CA LEU A 192 14.14 -11.66 32.17
C LEU A 192 13.67 -12.31 33.49
N GLU A 193 12.67 -13.20 33.43
CA GLU A 193 12.16 -13.93 34.59
C GLU A 193 13.25 -14.78 35.26
N LYS A 194 14.07 -15.47 34.46
CA LYS A 194 15.19 -16.26 34.97
C LYS A 194 16.26 -15.40 35.62
N THR A 195 16.59 -14.25 35.03
CA THR A 195 17.59 -13.33 35.59
C THR A 195 17.10 -12.73 36.90
N LEU A 196 15.83 -12.31 36.97
CA LEU A 196 15.22 -11.80 38.20
C LEU A 196 15.16 -12.86 39.31
N HIS A 197 14.90 -14.13 38.99
CA HIS A 197 14.99 -15.21 39.98
C HIS A 197 16.42 -15.41 40.49
N LEU A 198 17.41 -15.35 39.60
CA LEU A 198 18.83 -15.50 39.98
C LEU A 198 19.37 -14.31 40.78
N GLU A 199 18.87 -13.09 40.53
CA GLU A 199 19.26 -11.86 41.24
C GLU A 199 18.43 -11.62 42.52
N GLY A 200 17.21 -12.15 42.60
CA GLY A 200 16.31 -12.06 43.76
C GLY A 200 16.52 -13.13 44.83
N GLU A 201 17.37 -14.13 44.59
CA GLU A 201 17.86 -15.10 45.60
C GLU A 201 19.20 -14.66 46.24
N LEU A 202 19.33 -13.36 46.60
CA LEU A 202 20.35 -12.81 47.51
C LEU A 202 19.72 -12.21 48.77
#